data_AF-A0A528C7F0-F1
#
_entry.id   AF-A0A528C7F0-F1
#
_cell.length_a   1.000
_cell.length_b   1.000
_cell.length_c   1.000
_cell.angle_alpha   90.00
_cell.angle_beta   90.00
_cell.angle_gamma   90.00
#
_symmetry.space_group_name_H-M   'P 1'
#
loop_
_entity.id
_entity.type
_entity.pdbx_description
1 polymer ?
#
loop_
_entity_poly.entity_id
_entity_poly.type
_entity_poly.pdbx_seq_one_letter_code
_entity_poly.pdbx_strand_id
1 'polypeptide(L)' 'ELEVVEGMQFDRGYLSPYFITNQDKMRVELDEPYVLIHEKKLSNLQALLPVLEAVVQSSKPLLIIAEDV' A
#
# COMPACT_ATOMS: atom_id res chain seq x y z
N GLU A 1 -20.27 -8.41 21.51
CA GLU A 1 -20.37 -9.06 20.18
C GLU A 1 -19.01 -9.62 19.82
N LEU A 2 -18.96 -10.79 19.18
CA LEU A 2 -17.74 -11.26 18.55
C LEU A 2 -17.55 -10.43 17.28
N GLU A 3 -16.62 -9.48 17.30
CA GLU A 3 -16.18 -8.80 16.08
C GLU A 3 -15.43 -9.83 15.23
N VAL A 4 -16.05 -10.29 14.16
CA VAL A 4 -15.41 -11.12 13.16
C VAL A 4 -14.66 -10.19 12.22
N VAL A 5 -13.33 -10.27 12.24
CA VAL A 5 -12.50 -9.57 11.26
C VAL A 5 -12.45 -10.44 10.01
N GLU A 6 -13.04 -9.96 8.92
CA GLU A 6 -12.81 -10.56 7.60
C GLU A 6 -11.47 -10.05 7.06
N GLY A 7 -10.53 -10.97 6.87
CA GLY A 7 -9.19 -10.66 6.37
C GLY A 7 -8.18 -10.35 7.48
N MET A 8 -7.23 -9.47 7.17
CA MET A 8 -6.13 -9.10 8.06
C MET A 8 -6.16 -7.60 8.30
N GLN A 9 -6.13 -7.19 9.57
CA GLN A 9 -6.18 -5.79 10.00
C GLN A 9 -4.98 -5.45 10.87
N PHE A 10 -4.44 -4.25 10.71
CA PHE A 10 -3.35 -3.71 11.50
C PHE A 10 -3.61 -2.23 11.84
N ASP A 11 -3.03 -1.74 12.93
CA ASP A 11 -3.19 -0.35 13.38
C ASP A 11 -2.21 0.62 12.67
N ARG A 12 -2.23 0.62 11.33
CA ARG A 12 -1.44 1.54 10.49
C ARG A 12 -2.30 2.08 9.34
N GLY A 13 -2.16 3.37 9.05
CA GLY A 13 -2.84 4.06 7.96
C GLY A 13 -1.91 4.40 6.78
N TYR A 14 -2.42 5.16 5.82
CA TYR A 14 -1.63 5.68 4.70
C TYR A 14 -0.67 6.79 5.17
N LEU A 15 0.54 6.84 4.59
CA LEU A 15 1.56 7.84 4.93
C LEU A 15 1.25 9.24 4.39
N SER A 16 0.46 9.33 3.32
CA SER A 16 0.16 10.58 2.64
C SER A 16 -1.31 10.64 2.22
N PRO A 17 -2.00 11.79 2.40
CA PRO A 17 -3.39 11.95 1.98
C PRO A 17 -3.57 11.86 0.46
N TYR A 18 -2.49 12.02 -0.32
CA TYR A 18 -2.53 11.84 -1.78
C TYR A 18 -2.84 10.41 -2.22
N PHE A 19 -2.79 9.43 -1.31
CA PHE A 19 -3.16 8.04 -1.59
C PHE A 19 -4.66 7.77 -1.51
N ILE A 20 -5.46 8.71 -0.98
CA ILE A 20 -6.91 8.53 -0.80
C ILE A 20 -7.59 8.36 -2.16
N THR A 21 -8.24 7.21 -2.36
CA THR A 21 -9.05 6.92 -3.56
C THR A 21 -10.54 7.14 -3.31
N ASN A 22 -10.97 7.13 -2.04
CA ASN A 22 -12.33 7.41 -1.62
C ASN A 22 -12.35 8.62 -0.68
N GLN A 23 -12.65 9.80 -1.22
CA GLN A 23 -12.61 11.07 -0.47
C GLN A 23 -13.71 11.17 0.58
N ASP A 24 -14.89 10.61 0.33
CA ASP A 24 -16.02 10.68 1.28
C ASP A 24 -15.72 9.87 2.55
N LYS A 25 -15.09 8.71 2.40
CA LYS A 25 -14.73 7.84 3.53
C LYS A 25 -13.33 8.12 4.09
N MET A 26 -12.53 8.95 3.40
CA MET A 26 -11.11 9.17 3.68
C MET A 26 -10.33 7.84 3.72
N ARG A 27 -10.47 7.02 2.67
CA ARG A 27 -9.87 5.68 2.59
C ARG A 27 -9.10 5.44 1.30
N VAL A 28 -8.17 4.49 1.39
CA VAL A 28 -7.51 3.88 0.24
C VAL A 28 -8.17 2.53 0.00
N GLU A 29 -8.87 2.41 -1.13
CA GLU A 29 -9.50 1.19 -1.61
C GLU A 29 -8.73 0.76 -2.87
N LEU A 30 -8.07 -0.41 -2.83
CA LEU A 30 -7.29 -0.98 -3.94
C LEU A 30 -7.90 -2.31 -4.36
N ASP A 31 -8.04 -2.54 -5.66
CA ASP A 31 -8.54 -3.80 -6.22
C ASP A 31 -7.40 -4.63 -6.82
N GLU A 32 -7.39 -5.93 -6.53
CA GLU A 32 -6.32 -6.90 -6.85
C GLU A 32 -4.87 -6.33 -6.79
N PRO A 33 -4.45 -5.67 -5.69
CA PRO A 33 -3.15 -5.01 -5.65
C PRO A 33 -2.00 -6.02 -5.55
N TYR A 34 -0.85 -5.65 -6.09
CA TYR A 34 0.41 -6.22 -5.63
C TYR A 34 0.73 -5.71 -4.23
N VAL A 35 1.35 -6.55 -3.40
CA VAL A 35 1.81 -6.17 -2.06
C VAL A 35 3.32 -6.33 -1.98
N LEU A 36 4.03 -5.22 -1.84
CA LEU A 36 5.47 -5.20 -1.58
C LEU A 36 5.69 -5.05 -0.07
N ILE A 37 6.39 -6.03 0.52
CA ILE A 37 6.78 -6.01 1.93
C ILE A 37 8.29 -5.79 2.01
N HIS A 38 8.71 -4.79 2.77
CA HIS A 38 10.11 -4.47 2.99
C HIS A 38 10.39 -4.23 4.48
N GLU A 39 11.37 -4.92 5.06
CA GLU A 39 11.58 -4.89 6.51
C GLU A 39 12.17 -3.58 7.04
N LYS A 40 12.82 -2.78 6.19
CA LYS A 40 13.57 -1.58 6.58
C LYS A 40 12.94 -0.30 6.04
N LYS A 41 13.46 0.85 6.45
CA LYS A 41 13.11 2.14 5.85
C LYS A 41 13.50 2.23 4.37
N LEU A 42 12.56 2.60 3.51
CA LEU A 42 12.75 2.84 2.08
C LEU A 42 13.27 4.25 1.78
N SER A 43 14.52 4.53 2.16
CA SER A 43 15.11 5.88 2.01
C SER A 43 15.54 6.24 0.58
N ASN A 44 15.71 5.24 -0.30
CA ASN A 44 16.20 5.44 -1.67
C ASN A 44 15.23 4.82 -2.68
N LEU A 45 14.60 5.68 -3.49
CA LEU A 45 13.68 5.29 -4.55
C LEU A 45 14.35 4.52 -5.70
N GLN A 46 15.67 4.66 -5.92
CA GLN A 46 16.36 3.98 -7.02
C GLN A 46 16.24 2.46 -6.94
N ALA A 47 16.24 1.91 -5.72
CA ALA A 47 16.07 0.47 -5.51
C ALA A 47 14.65 -0.03 -5.85
N LEU A 48 13.66 0.86 -5.87
CA LEU A 48 12.26 0.53 -6.17
C LEU A 48 11.91 0.71 -7.65
N LEU A 49 12.70 1.46 -8.42
CA LEU A 49 12.39 1.77 -9.83
C LEU A 49 12.05 0.52 -10.66
N PRO A 50 12.82 -0.58 -10.63
CA PRO A 50 12.50 -1.76 -11.43
C PRO A 50 11.14 -2.39 -11.05
N VAL A 51 10.78 -2.34 -9.77
CA VAL A 51 9.50 -2.87 -9.27
C VAL A 51 8.36 -1.95 -9.71
N LEU A 52 8.53 -0.64 -9.59
CA LEU A 52 7.53 0.34 -10.02
C LEU A 52 7.27 0.25 -11.53
N GLU A 53 8.32 0.09 -12.34
CA GLU A 53 8.20 -0.12 -13.78
C GLU A 53 7.39 -1.38 -14.13
N ALA A 54 7.68 -2.50 -13.46
CA ALA A 54 6.94 -3.75 -13.65
C ALA A 54 5.47 -3.62 -13.24
N VAL A 55 5.18 -2.94 -12.12
CA VAL A 55 3.82 -2.68 -11.66
C VAL A 55 3.06 -1.80 -12.65
N VAL A 56 3.67 -0.72 -13.14
CA VAL A 56 3.04 0.16 -14.14
C VAL A 56 2.68 -0.61 -15.41
N GLN A 57 3.56 -1.50 -15.89
CA GLN A 57 3.26 -2.36 -17.05
C GLN A 57 2.08 -3.31 -16.81
N SER A 58 1.91 -3.77 -15.57
CA SER A 58 0.80 -4.67 -15.21
C SER A 58 -0.55 -3.96 -15.09
N SER A 59 -0.57 -2.62 -15.02
CA SER A 59 -1.77 -1.80 -14.77
C SER A 59 -2.52 -2.18 -13.49
N LYS A 60 -1.85 -2.81 -12.52
CA LYS A 60 -2.40 -3.15 -11.21
C LYS A 60 -1.91 -2.18 -10.14
N PRO A 61 -2.70 -1.90 -9.09
CA PRO A 61 -2.25 -1.09 -7.96
C PRO A 61 -1.13 -1.77 -7.16
N LEU A 62 -0.38 -0.97 -6.40
CA LEU A 62 0.67 -1.46 -5.50
C LEU A 62 0.45 -0.92 -4.09
N LEU A 63 0.39 -1.84 -3.12
CA LEU A 63 0.48 -1.56 -1.69
C LEU A 63 1.92 -1.80 -1.23
N ILE A 64 2.52 -0.81 -0.58
CA ILE A 64 3.86 -0.92 0.01
C ILE A 64 3.73 -0.94 1.53
N ILE A 65 4.27 -1.97 2.17
CA ILE A 65 4.38 -2.10 3.63
C ILE A 65 5.87 -2.10 3.97
N ALA A 66 6.32 -1.06 4.65
CA ALA A 66 7.70 -0.92 5.09
C ALA A 66 7.78 -0.35 6.52
N GLU A 67 8.97 -0.37 7.12
CA GLU A 67 9.22 0.31 8.40
C GLU A 67 8.86 1.81 8.30
N ASP A 68 9.29 2.45 7.22
CA ASP A 68 9.02 3.84 6.86
C ASP A 68 9.36 4.07 5.37
N VAL A 69 8.81 5.11 4.75
CA VAL A 69 9.09 5.53 3.36
C VAL A 69 9.54 6.98 3.32
#